data_AF-A0A165ZF35-F1
#
_entry.id   AF-A0A165ZF35-F1
#
_cell.length_a   1.000
_cell.length_b   1.000
_cell.length_c   1.000
_cell.angle_alpha   90.00
_cell.angle_beta   90.00
_cell.angle_gamma   90.00
#
_symmetry.space_group_name_H-M   'P 1'
#
loop_
_entity.id
_entity.type
_entity.pdbx_description
1 polymer ?
#
loop_
_entity_poly.entity_id
_entity_poly.type
_entity_poly.pdbx_seq_one_letter_code
_entity_poly.pdbx_strand_id
1 'polypeptide(L)'
;MFGCGGLAPSQTALVNETVTATLADISELDREISRFRAAIEELGLKRTALQSFADAQKSLLSPVSRLPAEVLSQIFQQCVIVPWTDIRWDRYYPSNIRPPMAIASVSRPWRDVALSTPRLW
;
A
#
# COMPACT_ATOMS: atom_id res chain seq x y z
N MET A 1 -4.36 4.22 62.58
CA MET A 1 -5.42 3.19 62.67
C MET A 1 -6.49 3.57 61.66
N PHE A 2 -6.34 3.12 60.41
CA PHE A 2 -7.22 3.51 59.30
C PHE A 2 -8.48 2.65 59.35
N GLY A 3 -9.62 3.28 59.63
CA GLY A 3 -10.91 2.61 59.70
C GLY A 3 -11.38 2.21 58.31
N CYS A 4 -11.50 0.91 58.07
CA CYS A 4 -12.25 0.35 56.95
C CYS A 4 -13.73 0.71 57.09
N GLY A 5 -14.20 1.71 56.35
CA GLY A 5 -15.60 1.88 56.03
C GLY A 5 -16.01 0.85 54.98
N GLY A 6 -16.31 -0.38 55.40
CA GLY A 6 -16.87 -1.40 54.51
C GLY A 6 -18.27 -1.01 54.07
N LEU A 7 -18.52 -1.01 52.76
CA LEU A 7 -19.87 -0.80 52.21
C LEU A 7 -20.85 -1.84 52.78
N ALA A 8 -22.07 -1.42 53.08
CA ALA A 8 -23.13 -2.32 53.50
C ALA A 8 -23.43 -3.35 52.38
N PRO A 9 -23.78 -4.60 52.73
CA PRO A 9 -23.97 -5.70 51.76
C PRO A 9 -25.03 -5.41 50.68
N SER A 10 -26.01 -4.56 50.98
CA SER A 10 -27.01 -4.09 50.01
C SER A 10 -26.43 -3.12 48.96
N GLN A 11 -25.45 -2.29 49.34
CA GLN A 11 -24.78 -1.38 48.40
C GLN A 11 -23.78 -2.13 47.51
N THR A 12 -23.10 -3.14 48.05
CA THR A 12 -22.18 -3.97 47.25
C THR A 12 -22.90 -4.80 46.18
N ALA A 13 -24.11 -5.28 46.47
CA ALA A 13 -24.91 -6.04 45.50
C ALA A 13 -25.36 -5.16 44.33
N LEU A 14 -25.88 -3.95 44.62
CA LEU A 14 -26.31 -3.00 43.60
C LEU A 14 -25.16 -2.54 42.70
N VAL A 15 -23.99 -2.27 43.29
CA VAL A 15 -22.79 -1.90 42.53
C VAL A 15 -22.34 -3.05 41.62
N ASN A 16 -22.30 -4.28 42.12
CA ASN A 16 -21.94 -5.44 41.31
C ASN A 16 -22.93 -5.66 40.16
N GLU A 17 -24.23 -5.53 40.40
CA GLU A 17 -25.26 -5.66 39.35
C GLU A 17 -25.05 -4.60 38.25
N THR A 18 -24.84 -3.35 38.64
CA THR A 18 -24.57 -2.25 37.70
C THR A 18 -23.30 -2.49 36.89
N VAL A 19 -22.23 -2.98 37.54
CA VAL A 19 -20.97 -3.34 36.89
C VAL A 19 -21.19 -4.49 35.90
N THR A 20 -21.93 -5.53 36.28
CA THR A 20 -22.20 -6.66 35.37
C THR A 20 -23.02 -6.26 34.15
N ALA A 21 -24.03 -5.40 34.31
CA ALA A 21 -24.81 -4.86 33.20
C ALA A 21 -23.92 -4.02 32.26
N THR A 22 -23.09 -3.15 32.82
CA THR A 22 -22.16 -2.31 32.04
C THR A 22 -21.14 -3.16 31.26
N LEU A 23 -20.62 -4.23 31.87
CA LEU A 23 -19.70 -5.16 31.20
C LEU A 23 -20.39 -5.93 30.06
N ALA A 24 -21.67 -6.29 30.23
CA ALA A 24 -22.44 -6.92 29.17
C ALA A 24 -22.62 -5.96 27.97
N ASP A 25 -22.96 -4.69 28.22
CA ASP A 25 -23.10 -3.68 27.17
C ASP A 25 -21.77 -3.44 26.43
N ILE A 26 -20.65 -3.37 27.15
CA ILE A 26 -19.31 -3.26 26.54
C ILE A 26 -19.02 -4.48 25.67
N SER A 27 -19.34 -5.68 26.13
CA SER A 27 -19.10 -6.90 25.36
C SER A 27 -19.91 -6.95 24.06
N GLU A 28 -21.12 -6.42 24.05
CA GLU A 28 -21.94 -6.33 22.85
C GLU A 28 -21.37 -5.28 21.87
N LEU A 29 -20.93 -4.13 22.38
CA LEU A 29 -20.22 -3.13 21.56
C LEU A 29 -18.95 -3.70 20.92
N ASP A 30 -18.14 -4.43 21.69
CA ASP A 30 -16.92 -5.08 21.18
C ASP A 30 -17.23 -6.11 20.09
N ARG A 31 -18.35 -6.83 20.22
CA ARG A 31 -18.83 -7.78 19.21
C ARG A 31 -19.22 -7.05 17.92
N GLU A 32 -19.94 -5.95 18.01
CA GLU A 32 -20.31 -5.13 16.84
C GLU A 32 -19.09 -4.50 16.18
N ILE A 33 -18.17 -3.95 16.96
CA ILE A 33 -16.89 -3.41 16.47
C ILE A 33 -16.12 -4.48 15.69
N SER A 34 -16.04 -5.68 16.25
CA SER A 34 -15.36 -6.81 15.60
C SER A 34 -16.02 -7.19 14.28
N ARG A 35 -17.35 -7.22 14.23
CA ARG A 35 -18.12 -7.47 13.01
C ARG A 35 -17.85 -6.41 11.94
N PHE A 36 -17.88 -5.12 12.30
CA PHE A 36 -17.62 -4.05 11.33
C PHE A 36 -16.18 -4.06 10.83
N ARG A 37 -15.20 -4.34 11.70
CA ARG A 37 -13.79 -4.49 11.29
C ARG A 37 -13.61 -5.60 10.26
N ALA A 38 -14.21 -6.77 10.49
CA ALA A 38 -14.16 -7.87 9.52
C ALA A 38 -14.78 -7.48 8.17
N ALA A 39 -15.92 -6.77 8.17
CA ALA A 39 -16.56 -6.29 6.94
C ALA A 39 -15.68 -5.27 6.19
N ILE A 40 -15.03 -4.35 6.92
CA ILE A 40 -14.09 -3.38 6.34
C ILE A 40 -12.90 -4.09 5.70
N GLU A 41 -12.34 -5.10 6.37
CA GLU A 41 -11.22 -5.89 5.85
C GLU A 41 -11.62 -6.60 4.55
N GLU A 42 -12.77 -7.29 4.53
CA GLU A 42 -13.26 -7.98 3.34
C GLU A 42 -13.47 -7.03 2.16
N LEU A 43 -14.10 -5.87 2.41
CA LEU A 43 -14.30 -4.85 1.37
C LEU A 43 -12.96 -4.25 0.91
N GLY A 44 -12.00 -4.07 1.81
CA GLY A 44 -10.64 -3.62 1.50
C GLY A 44 -9.90 -4.59 0.56
N LEU A 45 -10.01 -5.89 0.82
CA LEU A 45 -9.46 -6.94 -0.03
C LEU A 45 -10.10 -6.92 -1.43
N LYS A 46 -11.44 -6.88 -1.49
CA LYS A 46 -12.19 -6.79 -2.77
C LYS A 46 -11.82 -5.55 -3.57
N ARG A 47 -11.74 -4.39 -2.92
CA ARG A 47 -11.32 -3.12 -3.56
C ARG A 47 -9.93 -3.24 -4.15
N THR A 48 -8.98 -3.78 -3.38
CA THR A 48 -7.58 -3.92 -3.81
C THR A 48 -7.48 -4.86 -5.02
N ALA A 49 -8.19 -5.98 -5.00
CA ALA A 49 -8.26 -6.90 -6.13
C ALA A 49 -8.81 -6.21 -7.40
N LEU A 50 -9.95 -5.53 -7.31
CA LEU A 50 -10.53 -4.80 -8.43
C LEU A 50 -9.65 -3.66 -8.94
N GLN A 51 -8.99 -2.94 -8.04
CA GLN A 51 -8.04 -1.89 -8.41
C GLN A 51 -6.87 -2.45 -9.21
N SER A 52 -6.25 -3.54 -8.74
CA SER A 52 -5.15 -4.20 -9.45
C SER A 52 -5.57 -4.69 -10.84
N PHE A 53 -6.80 -5.22 -10.99
CA PHE A 53 -7.33 -5.62 -12.28
C PHE A 53 -7.51 -4.41 -13.21
N ALA A 54 -8.10 -3.32 -12.70
CA ALA A 54 -8.30 -2.10 -13.47
C ALA A 54 -6.96 -1.49 -13.93
N ASP A 55 -5.94 -1.50 -13.08
CA ASP A 55 -4.61 -0.98 -13.40
C ASP A 55 -3.90 -1.85 -14.44
N ALA A 56 -4.06 -3.18 -14.38
CA ALA A 56 -3.59 -4.08 -15.42
C ALA A 56 -4.26 -3.78 -16.79
N GLN A 57 -5.57 -3.57 -16.81
CA GLN A 57 -6.29 -3.22 -18.04
C GLN A 57 -5.88 -1.84 -18.58
N LYS A 58 -5.74 -0.84 -17.71
CA LYS A 58 -5.22 0.49 -18.10
C LYS A 58 -3.80 0.41 -18.66
N SER A 59 -2.97 -0.48 -18.12
CA SER A 59 -1.64 -0.74 -18.67
C SER A 59 -1.73 -1.19 -20.13
N LEU A 60 -2.66 -2.07 -20.51
CA LEU A 60 -2.88 -2.48 -21.91
C LEU A 60 -3.38 -1.35 -22.84
N LEU A 61 -4.04 -0.34 -22.27
CA LEU A 61 -4.49 0.84 -22.99
C LEU A 61 -3.40 1.92 -23.12
N SER A 62 -2.36 1.86 -22.30
CA SER A 62 -1.21 2.76 -22.43
C SER A 62 -0.52 2.55 -23.79
N PRO A 63 -0.33 3.60 -24.61
CA PRO A 63 0.35 3.48 -25.90
C PRO A 63 1.74 2.82 -25.80
N VAL A 64 2.43 3.02 -24.67
CA VAL A 64 3.81 2.55 -24.48
C VAL A 64 3.88 1.05 -24.15
N SER A 65 2.80 0.44 -23.64
CA SER A 65 2.75 -1.03 -23.44
C SER A 65 2.49 -1.81 -24.72
N ARG A 66 2.08 -1.12 -25.80
CA ARG A 66 1.83 -1.70 -27.13
C ARG A 66 3.03 -1.62 -28.05
N LEU A 67 4.10 -0.95 -27.62
CA LEU A 67 5.32 -0.87 -28.40
C LEU A 67 6.01 -2.25 -28.40
N PRO A 68 6.46 -2.73 -29.57
CA PRO A 68 7.33 -3.90 -29.64
C PRO A 68 8.58 -3.70 -28.77
N ALA A 69 9.12 -4.80 -28.26
CA ALA A 69 10.31 -4.80 -27.40
C ALA A 69 11.50 -4.11 -28.08
N GLU A 70 11.61 -4.23 -29.41
CA GLU A 70 12.64 -3.62 -30.24
C GLU A 70 12.54 -2.09 -30.23
N VAL A 71 11.33 -1.55 -30.35
CA VAL A 71 11.09 -0.10 -30.34
C VAL A 71 11.35 0.46 -28.94
N LEU A 72 10.88 -0.22 -27.89
CA LEU A 72 11.19 0.14 -26.51
C LEU A 72 12.70 0.13 -26.23
N SER A 73 13.40 -0.91 -26.68
CA SER A 73 14.86 -1.04 -26.55
C SER A 73 15.60 0.10 -27.25
N GLN A 74 15.15 0.51 -28.44
CA GLN A 74 15.72 1.67 -29.14
C GLN A 74 15.48 2.96 -28.37
N ILE A 75 14.26 3.20 -27.87
CA ILE A 75 13.94 4.37 -27.04
C ILE A 75 14.84 4.40 -25.80
N PHE A 76 14.95 3.27 -25.08
CA PHE A 76 15.79 3.17 -23.89
C PHE A 76 17.25 3.48 -24.20
N GLN A 77 17.78 2.95 -25.31
CA GLN A 77 19.14 3.24 -25.75
C GLN A 77 19.32 4.73 -26.03
N GLN A 78 18.37 5.41 -26.68
CA GLN A 78 18.44 6.86 -26.86
C GLN A 78 18.41 7.62 -25.52
N CYS A 79 17.59 7.19 -24.56
CA CYS A 79 17.54 7.79 -23.23
C CYS A 79 18.84 7.63 -22.42
N VAL A 80 19.62 6.57 -22.69
CA VAL A 80 20.91 6.32 -22.02
C VAL A 80 22.10 6.93 -22.79
N ILE A 81 22.04 6.98 -24.13
CA ILE A 81 23.12 7.41 -25.03
C ILE A 81 23.22 8.94 -25.16
N VAL A 82 22.13 9.70 -24.98
CA VAL A 82 22.24 11.17 -24.91
C VAL A 82 23.17 11.51 -23.73
N PRO A 83 24.30 12.20 -23.96
CA PRO A 83 25.29 12.41 -22.91
C PRO A 83 24.68 13.13 -21.71
N TRP A 84 24.56 12.42 -20.60
CA TRP A 84 24.33 12.96 -19.26
C TRP A 84 25.47 13.87 -18.76
N THR A 85 26.41 14.22 -19.65
CA THR A 85 27.41 15.28 -19.45
C THR A 85 26.81 16.69 -19.53
N ASP A 86 25.53 16.85 -19.92
CA ASP A 86 24.85 18.13 -19.71
C ASP A 86 24.49 18.27 -18.22
N ILE A 87 25.28 19.09 -17.54
CA ILE A 87 25.25 19.46 -16.11
C ILE A 87 23.83 19.85 -15.61
N ARG A 88 22.88 20.07 -16.53
CA ARG A 88 21.49 20.42 -16.25
C ARG A 88 20.63 19.29 -15.68
N TRP A 89 21.00 18.02 -15.82
CA TRP A 89 20.17 16.91 -15.32
C TRP A 89 20.25 16.71 -13.80
N ASP A 90 21.40 17.03 -13.19
CA ASP A 90 21.64 16.95 -11.74
C ASP A 90 20.69 17.86 -10.93
N ARG A 91 20.05 18.83 -11.59
CA ARG A 91 19.10 19.75 -10.95
C ARG A 91 17.70 19.15 -10.74
N TYR A 92 17.31 18.14 -11.51
CA TYR A 92 15.94 17.61 -11.51
C TYR A 92 15.80 16.16 -11.02
N TYR A 93 16.88 15.39 -11.04
CA TYR A 93 16.86 14.00 -10.58
C TYR A 93 17.93 13.78 -9.52
N PRO A 94 17.57 13.24 -8.34
CA PRO A 94 18.57 12.92 -7.32
C PRO A 94 19.57 11.93 -7.92
N SER A 95 20.84 12.33 -7.88
CA SER A 95 22.04 11.74 -8.50
C SER A 95 22.33 10.26 -8.17
N ASN A 96 21.41 9.55 -7.52
CA ASN A 96 21.60 8.19 -7.01
C ASN A 96 20.94 7.09 -7.86
N ILE A 97 20.10 7.42 -8.86
CA ILE A 97 19.44 6.41 -9.71
C ILE A 97 20.00 6.46 -11.12
N ARG A 98 20.77 5.42 -11.51
CA ARG A 98 21.27 5.29 -12.88
C ARG A 98 20.11 5.13 -13.88
N PRO A 99 20.17 5.71 -15.08
CA PRO A 99 19.09 5.68 -16.06
C PRO A 99 18.53 4.27 -16.38
N PRO A 100 19.34 3.21 -16.50
CA PRO A 100 18.81 1.86 -16.69
C PRO A 100 17.96 1.37 -15.51
N MET A 101 18.33 1.75 -14.29
CA MET A 101 17.55 1.43 -13.08
C MET A 101 16.24 2.22 -13.03
N ALA A 102 16.23 3.47 -13.50
CA ALA A 102 15.01 4.27 -13.63
C ALA A 102 14.04 3.65 -14.65
N ILE A 103 14.55 3.19 -15.79
CA ILE A 103 13.73 2.52 -16.83
C ILE A 103 13.18 1.19 -16.30
N ALA A 104 14.02 0.37 -15.65
CA ALA A 104 13.64 -0.94 -15.12
C ALA A 104 12.69 -0.89 -13.90
N SER A 105 12.51 0.28 -13.28
CA SER A 105 11.61 0.46 -12.14
C SER A 105 10.16 0.79 -12.55
N VAL A 106 9.92 1.24 -13.79
CA VAL A 106 8.60 1.70 -14.27
C VAL A 106 7.53 0.61 -14.23
N SER A 107 7.82 -0.56 -14.80
CA SER A 107 6.85 -1.67 -14.88
C SER A 107 7.56 -3.02 -15.14
N ARG A 108 6.84 -4.13 -14.97
CA ARG A 108 7.39 -5.47 -15.29
C ARG A 108 7.79 -5.59 -16.78
N PRO A 109 6.94 -5.20 -17.76
CA PRO A 109 7.33 -5.28 -19.18
C PRO A 109 8.55 -4.42 -19.52
N TRP A 110 8.67 -3.22 -18.95
CA TRP A 110 9.83 -2.35 -19.19
C TRP A 110 11.11 -2.94 -18.62
N ARG A 111 11.01 -3.56 -17.43
CA ARG A 111 12.12 -4.28 -16.81
C ARG A 111 12.60 -5.44 -17.68
N ASP A 112 11.67 -6.24 -18.19
CA ASP A 112 12.01 -7.40 -19.02
C ASP A 112 12.74 -6.96 -20.29
N VAL A 113 12.27 -5.89 -20.96
CA VAL A 113 12.94 -5.32 -22.14
C VAL A 113 14.29 -4.70 -21.79
N ALA A 114 14.40 -3.97 -20.67
CA ALA A 114 15.64 -3.34 -20.24
C ALA A 114 16.73 -4.36 -19.87
N LEU A 115 16.36 -5.43 -19.16
CA LEU A 115 17.28 -6.54 -18.84
C LEU A 115 17.68 -7.33 -20.10
N SER A 116 16.77 -7.44 -21.07
CA SER A 116 17.04 -8.09 -22.36
C SER A 116 17.83 -7.21 -23.34
N THR A 117 18.17 -5.97 -22.96
CA THR A 117 18.96 -5.04 -23.78
C THR A 117 20.32 -4.77 -23.12
N PRO A 118 21.36 -5.58 -23.42
CA PRO A 118 22.69 -5.43 -22.81
C PRO A 118 23.32 -4.04 -22.97
N ARG A 119 23.00 -3.33 -24.07
CA ARG A 119 23.54 -2.00 -24.38
C ARG A 119 23.10 -0.89 -23.41
N LEU A 120 22.17 -1.16 -22.50
CA LEU A 120 21.73 -0.17 -21.50
C LEU A 120 22.65 -0.14 -20.27
N TRP A 121 23.38 -1.22 -20.00
CA TRP A 121 24.20 -1.39 -18.79
C TRP A 121 25.67 -1.06 -19.05
#